data_AF-A0A259PQY4-F1
#
_entry.id   AF-A0A259PQY4-F1
#
_cell.length_a   1.000
_cell.length_b   1.000
_cell.length_c   1.000
_cell.angle_alpha   90.00
_cell.angle_beta   90.00
_cell.angle_gamma   90.00
#
_symmetry.space_group_name_H-M   'P 1'
#
loop_
_entity.id
_entity.type
_entity.pdbx_description
1 polymer ?
#
loop_
_entity_poly.entity_id
_entity_poly.type
_entity_poly.pdbx_seq_one_letter_code
_entity_poly.pdbx_strand_id
1 'polypeptide(L)' 'MMDRPWLAHYPKGVPADIDPGAYRSLAHLLERSFAEHADKPAYAFMGRRTTYARWEAESTAFAAWLQTQGLK' A
#
# COMPACT_ATOMS: atom_id res chain seq x y z
N MET A 1 -7.50 -29.06 13.94
CA MET A 1 -6.80 -28.35 12.86
C MET A 1 -7.85 -27.55 12.11
N MET A 2 -7.70 -26.23 12.02
CA MET A 2 -8.74 -25.38 11.44
C MET A 2 -8.76 -25.59 9.93
N ASP A 3 -9.88 -26.10 9.41
CA ASP A 3 -10.08 -26.26 7.99
C ASP A 3 -10.12 -24.87 7.31
N ARG A 4 -9.37 -24.71 6.21
CA ARG A 4 -9.24 -23.45 5.46
C ARG A 4 -9.85 -23.59 4.06
N PRO A 5 -11.18 -23.78 3.92
CA PRO A 5 -11.82 -24.13 2.65
C PRO A 5 -11.64 -23.06 1.56
N TRP A 6 -11.42 -21.80 1.96
CA TRP A 6 -11.17 -20.69 1.01
C TRP A 6 -9.88 -20.85 0.19
N LEU A 7 -8.92 -21.66 0.65
CA LEU A 7 -7.68 -21.89 -0.10
C LEU A 7 -7.92 -22.60 -1.44
N ALA A 8 -9.02 -23.36 -1.58
CA ALA A 8 -9.41 -23.96 -2.84
C ALA A 8 -9.75 -22.92 -3.92
N HIS A 9 -10.05 -21.68 -3.52
CA HIS A 9 -10.39 -20.57 -4.41
C HIS A 9 -9.21 -19.62 -4.67
N TYR A 10 -8.02 -19.89 -4.10
CA TYR A 10 -6.85 -19.05 -4.36
C TYR A 10 -6.33 -19.27 -5.79
N PRO A 11 -6.01 -18.19 -6.52
CA PRO A 11 -5.33 -18.30 -7.81
C PRO A 11 -4.03 -19.09 -7.68
N LYS A 12 -3.67 -19.83 -8.75
CA LYS A 12 -2.42 -20.57 -8.81
C LYS A 12 -1.23 -19.62 -8.58
N GLY A 13 -0.39 -19.95 -7.59
CA GLY A 13 0.80 -19.17 -7.25
C GLY A 13 0.62 -18.20 -6.08
N VAL A 14 -0.59 -18.05 -5.53
CA VAL A 14 -0.82 -17.29 -4.29
C VAL A 14 -0.49 -18.17 -3.08
N PRO A 15 0.47 -17.78 -2.22
CA PRO A 15 0.79 -18.53 -1.00
C PRO A 15 -0.39 -18.57 -0.03
N ALA A 16 -0.59 -19.71 0.63
CA ALA A 16 -1.60 -19.86 1.68
C ALA A 16 -1.22 -19.17 2.99
N ASP A 17 0.08 -18.90 3.17
CA ASP A 17 0.67 -18.33 4.36
C ASP A 17 1.69 -17.26 3.94
N ILE A 18 1.80 -16.19 4.73
CA ILE A 18 2.73 -15.08 4.50
C ILE A 18 3.70 -14.95 5.68
N ASP A 19 4.85 -14.32 5.46
CA ASP A 19 5.72 -13.86 6.54
C ASP A 19 5.23 -12.49 7.06
N PRO A 20 4.65 -12.42 8.27
CA PRO A 20 4.21 -11.14 8.85
C PRO A 20 5.40 -10.24 9.23
N GLY A 21 6.61 -10.79 9.36
CA GLY A 21 7.83 -10.05 9.70
C GLY A 21 8.52 -9.40 8.49
N ALA A 22 8.04 -9.65 7.26
CA ALA A 22 8.64 -9.11 6.04
C ALA A 22 8.67 -7.57 6.00
N TYR A 23 7.80 -6.90 6.75
CA TYR A 23 7.75 -5.45 6.86
C TYR A 23 7.54 -5.03 8.32
N ARG A 24 8.27 -3.99 8.76
CA ARG A 24 8.15 -3.42 10.11
C ARG A 24 6.76 -2.84 10.43
N SER A 25 6.00 -2.44 9.42
CA SER A 25 4.66 -1.88 9.54
C SER A 25 3.95 -1.89 8.20
N LEU A 26 2.63 -1.69 8.22
CA LEU A 26 1.84 -1.50 7.00
C LEU A 26 2.28 -0.24 6.24
N ALA A 27 2.62 0.84 6.94
CA ALA A 27 3.18 2.04 6.32
C ALA A 27 4.47 1.74 5.55
N HIS A 28 5.39 0.97 6.15
CA HIS A 28 6.64 0.59 5.49
C HIS A 28 6.42 -0.27 4.23
N LEU A 29 5.42 -1.17 4.25
CA LEU A 29 5.02 -1.91 3.05
C LEU A 29 4.59 -0.95 1.92
N LEU A 30 3.77 0.06 2.23
CA LEU A 30 3.29 1.03 1.26
C LEU A 30 4.42 1.93 0.73
N GLU A 31 5.25 2.48 1.62
CA GLU A 31 6.42 3.30 1.27
C GLU A 31 7.33 2.56 0.27
N ARG A 32 7.64 1.28 0.54
CA ARG A 32 8.46 0.46 -0.36
C ARG A 32 7.79 0.22 -1.71
N SER A 33 6.51 -0.12 -1.71
CA SER A 33 5.75 -0.38 -2.94
C SER A 33 5.68 0.86 -3.82
N PHE A 34 5.44 2.04 -3.22
CA PHE A 34 5.34 3.30 -3.94
C PHE A 34 6.69 3.74 -4.50
N ALA A 35 7.78 3.49 -3.79
CA ALA A 35 9.12 3.73 -4.30
C ALA A 35 9.46 2.80 -5.48
N GLU A 36 9.16 1.51 -5.40
CA GLU A 36 9.43 0.53 -6.47
C GLU A 36 8.60 0.79 -7.74
N HIS A 37 7.44 1.41 -7.60
CA HIS A 37 6.51 1.68 -8.70
C HIS A 37 6.28 3.17 -8.94
N ALA A 38 7.25 4.00 -8.55
CA ALA A 38 7.19 5.47 -8.55
C ALA A 38 6.56 6.09 -9.81
N ASP A 39 6.96 5.61 -11.00
CA ASP A 39 6.53 6.15 -12.29
C ASP A 39 5.20 5.57 -12.81
N LYS A 40 4.69 4.51 -12.19
CA LYS A 40 3.42 3.90 -12.59
C LYS A 40 2.24 4.78 -12.15
N PRO A 41 1.14 4.81 -12.93
CA PRO A 41 -0.07 5.50 -12.52
C PRO A 41 -0.68 4.82 -11.28
N ALA A 42 -0.92 5.59 -10.22
CA ALA A 42 -1.56 5.13 -8.99
C ALA A 42 -3.08 5.31 -9.05
N TYR A 43 -3.54 6.49 -9.50
CA TYR A 43 -4.97 6.81 -9.62
C TYR A 43 -5.28 7.55 -10.92
N ALA A 44 -6.51 7.36 -11.40
CA ALA A 44 -7.08 8.11 -12.50
C ALA A 44 -8.47 8.61 -12.11
N PHE A 45 -8.71 9.92 -12.25
CA PHE A 45 -10.00 10.53 -11.95
C PHE A 45 -10.28 11.68 -12.92
N MET A 46 -11.44 11.66 -13.56
CA MET A 46 -11.90 12.69 -14.53
C MET A 46 -10.82 13.09 -15.55
N GLY A 47 -10.17 12.11 -16.19
CA GLY A 47 -9.13 12.35 -17.21
C GLY A 47 -7.76 12.77 -16.66
N ARG A 48 -7.65 13.04 -15.35
CA ARG A 48 -6.36 13.28 -14.69
C ARG A 48 -5.79 11.97 -14.15
N ARG A 49 -4.48 11.77 -14.34
CA ARG A 49 -3.72 10.65 -13.77
C ARG A 49 -2.68 11.19 -12.79
N THR A 50 -2.42 10.46 -11.72
CA THR A 50 -1.31 10.71 -10.79
C THR A 50 -0.46 9.45 -10.67
N THR A 51 0.84 9.62 -10.41
CA THR A 51 1.78 8.51 -10.22
C THR A 51 1.92 8.15 -8.74
N TYR A 52 2.48 6.98 -8.44
CA TYR A 52 2.78 6.60 -7.05
C TYR A 52 3.71 7.59 -6.36
N ALA A 53 4.74 8.09 -7.04
CA ALA A 53 5.66 9.08 -6.48
C ALA A 53 4.96 10.39 -6.08
N ARG A 54 4.06 10.87 -6.95
CA ARG A 54 3.29 12.09 -6.68
C ARG A 54 2.30 11.88 -5.54
N TRP A 55 1.61 10.74 -5.55
CA TRP A 55 0.66 10.38 -4.49
C TRP A 55 1.34 10.31 -3.12
N GLU A 56 2.51 9.67 -3.04
CA GLU A 56 3.29 9.60 -1.80
C GLU A 56 3.61 11.00 -1.29
N ALA A 57 4.21 11.86 -2.12
CA ALA A 57 4.56 13.23 -1.73
C ALA A 57 3.36 14.05 -1.23
N GLU A 58 2.21 13.96 -1.91
CA GLU A 58 0.98 14.65 -1.51
C GLU A 58 0.43 14.10 -0.18
N SER A 59 0.46 12.78 0.02
CA SER A 59 0.02 12.15 1.27
C SER A 59 0.94 12.46 2.45
N THR A 60 2.27 12.48 2.25
CA THR A 60 3.24 12.88 3.28
C THR A 60 3.02 14.33 3.71
N ALA A 61 2.82 15.23 2.74
CA ALA A 61 2.53 16.64 3.03
C ALA A 61 1.22 16.81 3.82
N PHE A 62 0.18 16.06 3.46
CA PHE A 62 -1.08 16.06 4.19
C PHE A 62 -0.92 15.50 5.61
N ALA A 63 -0.21 14.40 5.79
CA ALA A 63 0.08 13.83 7.10
C ALA A 63 0.87 14.80 8.00
N ALA A 64 1.88 15.49 7.44
CA ALA A 64 2.62 16.53 8.14
C ALA A 64 1.70 17.69 8.57
N TRP A 65 0.79 18.13 7.68
CA TRP A 65 -0.20 19.14 8.03
C TRP A 65 -1.13 18.66 9.17
N LEU A 66 -1.63 17.43 9.15
CA LEU A 66 -2.45 16.89 10.25
C LEU A 66 -1.72 16.93 11.60
N GLN A 67 -0.42 16.66 11.61
CA GLN A 67 0.40 16.79 12.83
C GLN A 67 0.43 18.21 13.38
N THR A 68 0.44 19.23 12.50
CA THR A 68 0.34 20.65 12.92
C THR A 68 -1.02 21.00 13.53
N GLN A 69 -2.06 20.23 13.21
CA GLN A 69 -3.41 20.39 13.77
C GLN A 69 -3.58 19.66 15.11
N GLY A 70 -2.53 19.02 15.64
CA GLY A 70 -2.56 18.30 16.91
C GLY A 70 -2.99 16.83 16.81
N LEU A 71 -3.19 16.30 15.60
CA LEU A 71 -3.45 14.88 15.37
C LEU A 71 -2.12 14.11 15.36
N LYS A 72 -1.96 13.14 16.25
CA LYS A 72 -0.74 12.35 16.43
C LYS A 72 -1.04 10.86 16.40
#